data_AF-A0A921F4P1-F1
#
_entry.id   AF-A0A921F4P1-F1
#
_cell.length_a   1.000
_cell.length_b   1.000
_cell.length_c   1.000
_cell.angle_alpha   90.00
_cell.angle_beta   90.00
_cell.angle_gamma   90.00
#
_symmetry.space_group_name_H-M   'P 1'
#
loop_
_entity.id
_entity.type
_entity.pdbx_description
1 polymer ?
#
loop_
_entity_poly.entity_id
_entity_poly.type
_entity_poly.pdbx_seq_one_letter_code
_entity_poly.pdbx_strand_id
1 'polypeptide(L)'
;DKIEEEDPNTAEVLDTLLDLYFLDIVDKNKGWFLEHNRLTTERTKAATASYNRLCRSLSYYADDLIKAFGIPDILTDVPMLREAGVDPAEGAEPAGYKK
;
A
#
# COMPACT_ATOMS: atom_id res chain seq x y z
N ASP A 1 -30.16 -10.60 -9.93
CA ASP A 1 -29.10 -10.01 -9.12
C ASP A 1 -28.00 -9.52 -10.03
N LYS A 2 -28.07 -8.23 -10.37
CA LYS A 2 -27.04 -7.56 -11.18
C LYS A 2 -25.77 -7.57 -10.34
N ILE A 3 -24.68 -8.07 -10.92
CA ILE A 3 -23.35 -7.64 -10.52
C ILE A 3 -23.37 -6.14 -10.84
N GLU A 4 -23.59 -5.33 -9.81
CA GLU A 4 -23.53 -3.88 -9.92
C GLU A 4 -22.14 -3.53 -10.44
N GLU A 5 -22.14 -2.65 -11.43
CA GLU A 5 -21.00 -1.94 -12.01
C GLU A 5 -19.89 -1.73 -10.98
N GLU A 6 -18.65 -2.12 -11.31
CA GLU A 6 -17.48 -1.96 -10.43
C GLU A 6 -17.47 -0.54 -9.84
N ASP A 7 -17.53 -0.43 -8.51
CA ASP A 7 -17.45 0.86 -7.83
C ASP A 7 -16.15 1.56 -8.26
N PRO A 8 -16.24 2.73 -8.94
CA PRO A 8 -15.06 3.39 -9.49
C PRO A 8 -13.98 3.68 -8.43
N ASN A 9 -14.40 3.97 -7.19
CA ASN A 9 -13.49 4.22 -6.09
C ASN A 9 -12.74 2.95 -5.66
N THR A 10 -13.41 1.80 -5.63
CA THR A 10 -12.76 0.50 -5.40
C THR A 10 -11.74 0.18 -6.48
N ALA A 11 -12.07 0.43 -7.75
CA ALA A 11 -11.15 0.23 -8.87
C ALA A 11 -9.88 1.10 -8.73
N GLU A 12 -10.03 2.39 -8.38
CA GLU A 12 -8.89 3.30 -8.16
C GLU A 12 -7.95 2.85 -7.03
N VAL A 13 -8.50 2.32 -5.92
CA VAL A 13 -7.69 1.80 -4.81
C VAL A 13 -6.91 0.56 -5.25
N LEU A 14 -7.52 -0.34 -6.03
CA LEU A 14 -6.86 -1.54 -6.54
C LEU A 14 -5.80 -1.21 -7.60
N ASP A 15 -6.05 -0.23 -8.47
CA ASP A 15 -5.04 0.28 -9.41
C ASP A 15 -3.83 0.85 -8.67
N THR A 16 -4.07 1.57 -7.56
CA THR A 16 -3.00 2.08 -6.71
C THR A 16 -2.16 0.94 -6.08
N LEU A 17 -2.79 -0.18 -5.71
CA LEU A 17 -2.08 -1.37 -5.24
C LEU A 17 -1.25 -2.03 -6.35
N LEU A 18 -1.76 -2.06 -7.58
CA LEU A 18 -1.04 -2.58 -8.75
C LEU A 18 0.21 -1.73 -9.05
N ASP A 19 0.08 -0.39 -8.99
CA ASP A 19 1.20 0.53 -9.12
C ASP A 19 2.24 0.31 -8.00
N LEU A 20 1.79 0.15 -6.75
CA LEU A 20 2.66 -0.16 -5.63
C LEU A 20 3.43 -1.46 -5.85
N TYR A 21 2.75 -2.51 -6.32
CA TYR A 21 3.36 -3.81 -6.60
C TYR A 21 4.40 -3.74 -7.71
N PHE A 22 4.12 -3.00 -8.79
CA PHE A 22 5.11 -2.75 -9.84
C PHE A 22 6.34 -2.04 -9.28
N LEU A 23 6.14 -1.01 -8.46
CA LEU A 23 7.24 -0.28 -7.84
C LEU A 23 8.04 -1.13 -6.85
N ASP A 24 7.41 -2.06 -6.11
CA ASP A 24 8.10 -3.04 -5.26
C ASP A 24 9.05 -3.94 -6.05
N ILE A 25 8.62 -4.42 -7.23
CA ILE A 25 9.47 -5.21 -8.12
C ILE A 25 10.68 -4.39 -8.57
N VAL A 26 10.46 -3.13 -8.96
CA VAL A 26 11.54 -2.21 -9.33
C VAL A 26 12.47 -2.00 -8.13
N ASP A 27 11.92 -1.82 -6.92
CA ASP A 27 12.65 -1.55 -5.68
C ASP A 27 13.57 -2.70 -5.26
N LYS A 28 13.08 -3.92 -5.36
CA LYS A 28 13.83 -5.14 -5.03
C LYS A 28 14.93 -5.47 -6.04
N ASN A 29 14.76 -5.07 -7.31
CA ASN A 29 15.66 -5.44 -8.41
C ASN A 29 16.47 -4.26 -8.98
N LYS A 30 16.57 -3.14 -8.26
CA LYS A 30 17.25 -1.92 -8.70
C LYS A 30 18.66 -2.14 -9.23
N GLY A 31 19.44 -3.00 -8.56
CA GLY A 31 20.81 -3.33 -8.96
C GLY A 31 20.85 -3.86 -10.39
N TRP A 32 20.00 -4.84 -10.68
CA TRP A 32 19.89 -5.43 -12.02
C TRP A 32 19.50 -4.39 -13.09
N PHE A 33 18.53 -3.51 -12.79
CA PHE A 33 18.11 -2.47 -13.73
C PHE A 33 19.20 -1.42 -14.01
N LEU A 34 20.00 -1.08 -13.00
CA LEU A 34 21.14 -0.16 -13.15
C LEU A 34 22.27 -0.82 -13.94
N GLU A 35 22.64 -2.05 -13.62
CA GLU A 35 23.68 -2.82 -14.32
C GLU A 35 23.40 -2.98 -15.82
N HIS A 36 22.12 -3.17 -16.18
CA HIS A 36 21.70 -3.34 -17.56
C HIS A 36 21.30 -2.02 -18.24
N ASN A 37 21.55 -0.87 -17.61
CA ASN A 37 21.17 0.46 -18.12
C ASN A 37 19.69 0.57 -18.52
N ARG A 38 18.81 -0.21 -17.88
CA ARG A 38 17.36 -0.18 -18.10
C ARG A 38 16.70 0.97 -17.37
N LEU A 39 17.28 1.38 -16.23
CA LEU A 39 16.89 2.56 -15.48
C LEU A 39 18.12 3.38 -15.12
N THR A 40 17.96 4.70 -15.02
CA THR A 40 19.00 5.58 -14.50
C THR A 40 18.94 5.65 -12.98
N THR A 41 20.03 6.06 -12.33
CA THR A 41 20.07 6.29 -10.88
C THR A 41 18.96 7.24 -10.41
N GLU A 42 18.66 8.28 -11.18
CA GLU A 42 17.58 9.23 -10.88
C GLU A 42 16.21 8.57 -10.94
N ARG A 43 15.93 7.77 -11.98
CA ARG A 43 14.67 7.04 -12.11
C ARG A 43 14.48 6.01 -11.00
N THR A 44 15.55 5.31 -10.62
CA THR A 44 15.54 4.36 -9.51
C THR A 44 15.25 5.03 -8.16
N LYS A 45 15.85 6.21 -7.90
CA LYS A 45 15.54 7.01 -6.70
C LYS A 45 14.10 7.51 -6.72
N ALA A 46 13.62 7.99 -7.87
CA ALA A 46 12.24 8.43 -8.03
C ALA A 46 11.25 7.28 -7.79
N ALA A 47 11.52 6.08 -8.30
CA ALA A 47 10.70 4.89 -8.05
C ALA A 47 10.60 4.57 -6.55
N THR A 48 11.71 4.65 -5.82
CA THR A 48 11.73 4.46 -4.35
C THR A 48 10.86 5.51 -3.64
N ALA A 49 10.97 6.77 -4.05
CA ALA A 49 10.18 7.86 -3.47
C ALA A 49 8.68 7.67 -3.76
N SER A 50 8.33 7.26 -4.97
CA SER A 50 6.95 6.93 -5.35
C SER A 50 6.41 5.73 -4.57
N TYR A 51 7.21 4.68 -4.40
CA TYR A 51 6.86 3.51 -3.59
C TYR A 51 6.47 3.93 -2.17
N ASN A 52 7.33 4.70 -1.50
CA ASN A 52 7.06 5.20 -0.15
C ASN A 52 5.81 6.09 -0.08
N ARG A 53 5.58 6.92 -1.10
CA ARG A 53 4.37 7.76 -1.20
C ARG A 53 3.11 6.90 -1.32
N LEU A 54 3.12 5.89 -2.20
CA LEU A 54 1.96 5.02 -2.39
C LEU A 54 1.69 4.17 -1.16
N CYS A 55 2.72 3.65 -0.48
CA CYS A 55 2.55 3.00 0.83
C CYS A 55 1.81 3.90 1.83
N ARG A 56 2.16 5.19 1.89
CA ARG A 56 1.50 6.14 2.79
C ARG A 56 0.10 6.54 2.33
N SER A 57 -0.17 6.53 1.04
CA SER A 57 -1.52 6.74 0.51
C SER A 57 -2.43 5.54 0.83
N LEU A 58 -1.91 4.33 0.66
CA LEU A 58 -2.66 3.09 0.89
C LEU A 58 -2.87 2.77 2.37
N SER A 59 -2.04 3.32 3.27
CA SER A 59 -2.22 3.08 4.71
C SER A 59 -3.58 3.54 5.23
N TYR A 60 -4.22 4.52 4.57
CA TYR A 60 -5.58 4.96 4.93
C TYR A 60 -6.66 3.91 4.63
N TYR A 61 -6.45 3.09 3.61
CA TYR A 61 -7.39 2.04 3.19
C TYR A 61 -7.00 0.66 3.73
N ALA A 62 -5.95 0.55 4.55
CA ALA A 62 -5.39 -0.73 4.97
C ALA A 62 -6.41 -1.60 5.72
N ASP A 63 -7.23 -1.02 6.58
CA ASP A 63 -8.27 -1.74 7.31
C ASP A 63 -9.36 -2.29 6.37
N ASP A 64 -9.84 -1.46 5.43
CA ASP A 64 -10.84 -1.88 4.43
C ASP A 64 -10.30 -2.98 3.51
N LEU A 65 -9.04 -2.86 3.08
CA LEU A 65 -8.35 -3.86 2.27
C LEU A 65 -8.18 -5.19 3.01
N ILE A 66 -7.85 -5.16 4.31
CA ILE A 66 -7.74 -6.38 5.13
C ILE A 66 -9.12 -7.01 5.33
N LYS A 67 -10.14 -6.21 5.63
CA LYS A 67 -11.53 -6.67 5.79
C LYS A 67 -12.07 -7.32 4.53
N ALA A 68 -11.69 -6.83 3.34
CA ALA A 68 -12.11 -7.38 2.06
C ALA A 68 -11.68 -8.86 1.86
N PHE A 69 -10.63 -9.34 2.55
CA PHE A 69 -10.26 -10.76 2.52
C PHE A 69 -11.23 -11.68 3.27
N GLY A 70 -12.16 -11.13 4.06
CA GLY A 70 -13.18 -11.92 4.76
C GLY A 70 -12.62 -12.90 5.79
N ILE A 71 -11.50 -12.53 6.43
CA ILE A 71 -10.82 -13.39 7.42
C ILE A 71 -11.70 -13.51 8.67
N PRO A 72 -12.09 -14.73 9.09
CA PRO A 72 -12.87 -14.93 10.31
C PRO A 72 -12.12 -14.47 11.58
N ASP A 73 -12.83 -13.83 12.50
CA ASP A 73 -12.25 -13.27 13.74
C ASP A 73 -11.50 -14.30 14.61
N ILE A 74 -11.92 -15.57 14.57
CA ILE A 74 -11.24 -16.64 15.32
C ILE A 74 -9.78 -16.86 14.85
N LEU A 75 -9.47 -16.50 13.60
CA LEU A 75 -8.11 -16.61 13.05
C LEU A 75 -7.23 -15.40 13.38
N THR A 76 -7.83 -14.24 13.66
CA THR A 76 -7.13 -13.02 14.04
C THR A 76 -6.97 -12.88 15.56
N ASP A 77 -7.57 -13.79 16.33
CA ASP A 77 -7.55 -13.79 17.78
C ASP A 77 -6.22 -14.27 18.40
N VAL A 78 -5.11 -13.62 18.02
CA VAL A 78 -3.75 -13.94 18.47
C VAL A 78 -3.18 -12.80 19.33
N PRO A 79 -2.38 -13.11 20.38
CA PRO A 79 -1.83 -12.10 21.29
C PRO A 79 -1.10 -10.93 20.60
N MET A 80 -0.37 -11.21 19.51
CA MET A 80 0.37 -10.21 18.73
C MET A 80 -0.50 -9.11 18.12
N LEU A 81 -1.80 -9.38 17.87
CA LEU A 81 -2.73 -8.39 17.31
C LEU A 81 -3.56 -7.67 18.39
N ARG A 82 -3.51 -8.12 19.65
CA ARG A 82 -4.25 -7.52 20.77
C ARG A 82 -3.43 -6.45 21.51
N GLU A 83 -2.12 -6.68 21.66
CA GLU A 83 -1.18 -5.72 22.21
C GLU A 83 -0.47 -5.05 21.04
N ALA A 84 -0.99 -3.88 20.61
CA ALA A 84 -0.46 -3.15 19.48
C ALA A 84 1.05 -2.91 19.67
N GLY A 85 1.87 -3.70 18.97
CA GLY A 85 3.33 -3.56 18.93
C GLY A 85 3.79 -2.33 18.13
N VAL A 86 3.01 -1.26 18.14
CA VAL A 86 3.31 0.02 17.51
C VAL A 86 3.22 1.05 18.63
N ASP A 87 4.36 1.66 18.97
CA ASP A 87 4.37 2.83 19.85
C ASP A 87 3.31 3.82 19.32
N PRO A 88 2.38 4.31 20.17
CA PRO A 88 1.38 5.26 19.72
C PRO A 88 2.12 6.46 19.11
N ALA A 89 1.86 6.75 17.84
CA ALA A 89 2.47 7.87 17.14
C ALA A 89 2.04 9.17 17.83
N GLU A 90 2.86 9.63 18.76
CA GLU A 90 2.69 10.89 19.46
C GLU A 90 2.79 12.02 18.41
N GLY A 91 1.66 12.66 18.09
CA GLY A 91 1.64 13.95 17.41
C GLY A 91 1.56 14.00 15.87
N ALA A 92 1.17 12.93 15.17
CA ALA A 92 0.90 13.03 13.72
C ALA A 92 -0.56 13.44 13.46
N GLU A 93 -0.82 14.73 13.21
CA GLU A 93 -2.09 15.17 12.64
C GLU A 93 -2.33 14.46 11.29
N PRO A 94 -3.51 13.84 11.06
CA PRO A 94 -3.82 13.28 9.76
C PRO A 94 -3.89 14.43 8.75
N ALA A 95 -3.05 14.35 7.71
CA ALA A 95 -3.09 15.27 6.59
C ALA A 95 -4.54 15.37 6.09
N GLY A 96 -5.12 16.57 6.24
CA GLY A 96 -6.55 16.78 6.06
C GLY A 96 -7.04 16.33 4.69
N TYR A 97 -8.03 15.45 4.68
CA TYR A 97 -8.79 15.13 3.47
C TYR A 97 -10.03 16.01 3.42
N LYS A 98 -10.19 16.73 2.30
CA LYS A 98 -11.47 17.35 1.95
C LYS A 98 -12.43 16.26 1.48
N LYS A 99 -13.66 16.30 1.99
CA LYS A 99 -14.82 15.62 1.38
C LYS A 99 -15.18 16.26 0.05
#